data_AF-A0A7J2QZ21-F1
#
_entry.id   AF-A0A7J2QZ21-F1
#
_cell.length_a   1.000
_cell.length_b   1.000
_cell.length_c   1.000
_cell.angle_alpha   90.00
_cell.angle_beta   90.00
_cell.angle_gamma   90.00
#
_symmetry.space_group_name_H-M   'P 1'
#
loop_
_entity.id
_entity.type
_entity.pdbx_description
1 polymer ?
#
loop_
_entity_poly.entity_id
_entity_poly.type
_entity_poly.pdbx_seq_one_letter_code
_entity_poly.pdbx_strand_id
1 'polypeptide(L)'
;MDDKELQDEKKPPNSTSFENKKEISELGWSFCPVCAKEVPKVTNLKYCIKCGTDLQYLKEHKRFKPVSRLNPYVQHSSYPQYPTPMISYGTEKILDENILNTKEKKLWGTWDSIWLPLVAFIALNIITAGFFFILVFFTFDVNTLTELISNSYFIILISFFELIFIIFPVMYVGKHLRNPTLGNRFALLGFTSRGYDKSAIFKEILLGILFGVIGIFLVFFVSVITEIILELVFNVDIVYNITSDTSDIDIIISSSDIFSIILFSIVMILIVGPSEEITFRGFMQKGLVRRGGNFWGLIITALIFSLIHVIAIFLIIPESPRELIISFLLSFFPYFSISMMLGLLYQWRHENLITVVITHGVYNALTLIFTFIFFGGIS
;
A
#
# COMPACT_ATOMS: atom_id res chain seq x y z
N MET A 1 55.72 -8.08 -64.35
CA MET A 1 55.03 -6.83 -64.03
C MET A 1 54.95 -6.68 -62.53
N ASP A 2 55.95 -6.21 -61.80
CA ASP A 2 57.40 -6.02 -61.91
C ASP A 2 57.75 -5.76 -60.42
N ASP A 3 58.60 -6.55 -59.77
CA ASP A 3 60.05 -6.35 -59.71
C ASP A 3 60.38 -4.85 -59.47
N LYS A 4 60.89 -4.42 -58.31
CA LYS A 4 62.32 -4.44 -57.90
C LYS A 4 62.54 -3.27 -56.90
N GLU A 5 63.53 -3.13 -56.04
CA GLU A 5 64.74 -3.87 -55.64
C GLU A 5 65.34 -3.12 -54.41
N LEU A 6 65.96 -3.87 -53.48
CA LEU A 6 67.26 -3.67 -52.79
C LEU A 6 67.62 -2.32 -52.12
N GLN A 7 68.30 -2.24 -50.97
CA GLN A 7 69.60 -2.82 -50.57
C GLN A 7 69.61 -2.99 -49.02
N ASP A 8 70.10 -4.05 -48.36
CA ASP A 8 71.39 -4.75 -48.34
C ASP A 8 72.50 -4.00 -47.55
N GLU A 9 72.92 -4.53 -46.38
CA GLU A 9 74.35 -4.66 -45.97
C GLU A 9 74.59 -5.30 -44.56
N LYS A 10 75.36 -6.40 -44.59
CA LYS A 10 76.52 -6.81 -43.74
C LYS A 10 76.38 -7.30 -42.26
N LYS A 11 76.89 -8.53 -42.07
CA LYS A 11 77.33 -9.31 -40.86
C LYS A 11 78.81 -8.98 -40.49
N PRO A 12 79.49 -9.59 -39.47
CA PRO A 12 79.17 -10.11 -38.11
C PRO A 12 80.25 -9.60 -37.06
N PRO A 13 80.76 -10.40 -36.10
CA PRO A 13 80.23 -10.82 -34.78
C PRO A 13 80.97 -10.16 -33.58
N ASN A 14 80.41 -10.15 -32.37
CA ASN A 14 81.25 -10.35 -31.17
C ASN A 14 80.48 -10.66 -29.89
N SER A 15 81.06 -11.62 -29.18
CA SER A 15 80.79 -12.10 -27.83
C SER A 15 80.65 -10.99 -26.78
N THR A 16 79.68 -11.13 -25.88
CA THR A 16 79.91 -11.02 -24.42
C THR A 16 78.69 -11.54 -23.65
N SER A 17 78.94 -12.49 -22.78
CA SER A 17 78.07 -12.94 -21.70
C SER A 17 77.67 -11.79 -20.78
N PHE A 18 76.37 -11.60 -20.55
CA PHE A 18 75.87 -10.98 -19.34
C PHE A 18 74.56 -11.67 -18.93
N GLU A 19 74.62 -12.31 -17.77
CA GLU A 19 73.45 -12.70 -16.98
C GLU A 19 72.51 -11.50 -16.87
N ASN A 20 71.23 -11.68 -17.18
CA ASN A 20 70.23 -10.75 -16.69
C ASN A 20 69.00 -11.47 -16.17
N LYS A 21 68.84 -11.34 -14.85
CA LYS A 21 67.70 -11.73 -14.04
C LYS A 21 66.41 -11.35 -14.76
N LYS A 22 65.55 -12.35 -14.96
CA LYS A 22 64.16 -12.16 -15.35
C LYS A 22 63.44 -11.52 -14.17
N GLU A 23 63.27 -10.19 -14.21
CA GLU A 23 62.40 -9.46 -13.29
C GLU A 23 60.99 -10.05 -13.35
N ILE A 24 60.59 -10.69 -12.26
CA ILE A 24 59.22 -11.15 -12.04
C ILE A 24 58.40 -9.91 -11.74
N SER A 25 57.59 -9.48 -12.71
CA SER A 25 56.60 -8.41 -12.54
C SER A 25 55.79 -8.60 -11.25
N GLU A 26 55.84 -7.62 -10.35
CA GLU A 26 55.09 -7.64 -9.12
C GLU A 26 53.57 -7.62 -9.42
N LEU A 27 52.93 -8.79 -9.35
CA LEU A 27 51.48 -8.86 -9.12
C LEU A 27 51.21 -8.22 -7.75
N GLY A 28 50.84 -6.94 -7.76
CA GLY A 28 50.34 -6.19 -6.61
C GLY A 28 48.86 -6.47 -6.45
N TRP A 29 48.49 -7.27 -5.44
CA TRP A 29 47.10 -7.53 -5.12
C TRP A 29 46.49 -6.29 -4.46
N SER A 30 45.47 -5.68 -5.08
CA SER A 30 44.67 -4.65 -4.41
C SER A 30 43.69 -5.25 -3.38
N PHE A 31 43.24 -6.49 -3.61
CA PHE A 31 42.28 -7.19 -2.75
C PHE A 31 42.71 -8.64 -2.50
N CYS A 32 42.36 -9.16 -1.32
CA CYS A 32 42.61 -10.56 -0.97
C CYS A 32 41.62 -11.46 -1.73
N PRO A 33 42.09 -12.46 -2.50
CA PRO A 33 41.20 -13.34 -3.27
C PRO A 33 40.35 -14.28 -2.40
N VAL A 34 40.62 -14.38 -1.09
CA VAL A 34 39.84 -15.22 -0.16
C VAL A 34 38.74 -14.44 0.53
N CYS A 35 39.05 -13.27 1.10
CA CYS A 35 38.10 -12.51 1.91
C CYS A 35 37.59 -11.22 1.26
N ALA A 36 38.04 -10.92 0.03
CA ALA A 36 37.68 -9.71 -0.73
C ALA A 36 37.96 -8.38 -0.01
N LYS A 37 38.81 -8.37 1.03
CA LYS A 37 39.24 -7.15 1.71
C LYS A 37 40.48 -6.56 1.06
N GLU A 38 40.55 -5.24 1.08
CA GLU A 38 41.69 -4.48 0.58
C GLU A 38 42.97 -4.88 1.31
N VAL A 39 44.06 -5.01 0.56
CA VAL A 39 45.36 -5.44 1.05
C VAL A 39 46.29 -4.22 1.05
N PRO A 40 46.98 -3.91 2.16
CA PRO A 40 47.87 -2.76 2.20
C PRO A 40 49.00 -2.93 1.18
N LYS A 41 49.32 -1.84 0.47
CA LYS A 41 50.43 -1.78 -0.50
C LYS A 41 51.77 -1.73 0.25
N VAL A 42 52.20 -2.89 0.74
CA VAL A 42 53.53 -3.07 1.34
C VAL A 42 54.33 -4.07 0.51
N THR A 43 55.60 -3.77 0.30
CA THR A 43 56.54 -4.70 -0.32
C THR A 43 56.70 -5.93 0.58
N ASN A 44 56.62 -7.14 0.01
CA ASN A 44 56.74 -8.43 0.70
C ASN A 44 55.62 -8.84 1.69
N LEU A 45 54.35 -8.52 1.38
CA LEU A 45 53.24 -9.06 2.16
C LEU A 45 53.07 -10.58 1.94
N LYS A 46 53.41 -11.39 2.95
CA LYS A 46 53.25 -12.85 2.90
C LYS A 46 51.83 -13.32 3.19
N TYR A 47 51.14 -12.67 4.14
CA TYR A 47 49.83 -13.10 4.62
C TYR A 47 48.80 -11.97 4.55
N CYS A 48 47.54 -12.32 4.27
CA CYS A 48 46.43 -11.39 4.39
C CYS A 48 46.18 -11.05 5.86
N ILE A 49 46.27 -9.76 6.21
CA ILE A 49 46.04 -9.26 7.57
C ILE A 49 44.61 -9.49 8.09
N LYS A 50 43.64 -9.81 7.22
CA LYS A 50 42.24 -10.02 7.60
C LYS A 50 41.87 -11.49 7.79
N CYS A 51 42.32 -12.38 6.90
CA CYS A 51 41.93 -13.79 6.94
C CYS A 51 43.11 -14.76 7.16
N GLY A 52 44.34 -14.26 7.26
CA GLY A 52 45.53 -15.09 7.48
C GLY A 52 45.97 -15.94 6.28
N THR A 53 45.32 -15.81 5.12
CA THR A 53 45.70 -16.55 3.91
C THR A 53 47.11 -16.18 3.46
N ASP A 54 47.93 -17.18 3.15
CA ASP A 54 49.28 -17.04 2.58
C ASP A 54 49.19 -16.57 1.12
N LEU A 55 49.30 -15.26 0.93
CA LEU A 55 49.26 -14.58 -0.37
C LEU A 55 50.51 -14.89 -1.21
N GLN A 56 51.64 -15.16 -0.56
CA GLN A 56 52.87 -15.53 -1.25
C GLN A 56 52.75 -16.94 -1.85
N TYR A 57 52.27 -17.91 -1.08
CA TYR A 57 51.99 -19.25 -1.58
C TYR A 57 50.99 -19.22 -2.73
N LEU A 58 49.92 -18.42 -2.61
CA LEU A 58 48.92 -18.28 -3.66
C LEU A 58 49.51 -17.70 -4.95
N LYS A 59 50.38 -16.68 -4.81
CA LYS A 59 51.08 -16.04 -5.92
C LYS A 59 52.03 -17.01 -6.63
N GLU A 60 52.76 -17.83 -5.86
CA GLU A 60 53.73 -18.80 -6.39
C GLU A 60 53.06 -20.03 -7.01
N HIS A 61 52.01 -20.57 -6.39
CA HIS A 61 51.44 -21.87 -6.78
C HIS A 61 50.12 -21.77 -7.56
N LYS A 62 49.54 -20.55 -7.68
CA LYS A 62 48.23 -20.29 -8.31
C LYS A 62 47.10 -21.20 -7.83
N ARG A 63 47.21 -21.71 -6.60
CA ARG A 63 46.23 -22.58 -5.94
C ARG A 63 46.23 -22.32 -4.45
N PHE A 64 45.11 -22.62 -3.80
CA PHE A 64 45.06 -22.61 -2.35
C PHE A 64 46.00 -23.68 -1.79
N LYS A 65 46.71 -23.33 -0.71
CA LYS A 65 47.45 -24.33 0.06
C LYS A 65 46.42 -25.38 0.50
N PRO A 66 46.60 -26.66 0.14
CA PRO A 66 45.71 -27.70 0.65
C PRO A 66 45.74 -27.56 2.17
N VAL A 67 44.57 -27.53 2.80
CA VAL A 67 44.45 -27.46 4.25
C VAL A 67 45.10 -28.72 4.80
N SER A 68 46.41 -28.66 5.01
CA SER A 68 47.17 -29.72 5.64
C SER A 68 46.56 -29.82 7.02
N ARG A 69 45.90 -30.97 7.26
CA ARG A 69 45.19 -31.33 8.49
C ARG A 69 45.70 -30.50 9.66
N LEU A 70 44.80 -29.69 10.22
CA LEU A 70 45.00 -28.95 11.46
C LEU A 70 45.89 -29.77 12.39
N ASN A 71 47.03 -29.18 12.75
CA ASN A 71 47.96 -29.76 13.71
C ASN A 71 47.15 -30.25 14.93
N PRO A 72 47.12 -31.56 15.23
CA PRO A 72 46.28 -32.12 16.30
C PRO A 72 46.64 -31.58 17.69
N TYR A 73 47.75 -30.84 17.80
CA TYR A 73 48.21 -30.20 19.03
C TYR A 73 47.90 -28.69 19.11
N VAL A 74 47.25 -28.09 18.11
CA VAL A 74 46.67 -26.76 18.27
C VAL A 74 45.36 -26.95 19.04
N GLN A 75 45.45 -26.92 20.37
CA GLN A 75 44.29 -26.69 21.21
C GLN A 75 43.67 -25.37 20.75
N HIS A 76 42.53 -25.46 20.05
CA HIS A 76 41.64 -24.33 19.93
C HIS A 76 41.34 -23.86 21.35
N SER A 77 41.84 -22.67 21.69
CA SER A 77 41.39 -21.96 22.88
C SER A 77 39.87 -22.01 22.86
N SER A 78 39.30 -22.70 23.84
CA SER A 78 37.87 -22.72 24.14
C SER A 78 37.46 -21.34 24.62
N TYR A 79 37.60 -20.32 23.78
CA TYR A 79 36.76 -19.15 23.93
C TYR A 79 35.32 -19.68 23.83
N PRO A 80 34.45 -19.38 24.80
CA PRO A 80 33.05 -19.71 24.65
C PRO A 80 32.63 -19.12 23.32
N GLN A 81 32.26 -19.99 22.39
CA GLN A 81 31.42 -19.60 21.28
C GLN A 81 30.13 -19.16 21.95
N TYR A 82 30.05 -17.88 22.32
CA TYR A 82 28.76 -17.22 22.36
C TYR A 82 28.14 -17.57 21.03
N PRO A 83 27.00 -18.28 21.01
CA PRO A 83 26.35 -18.59 19.76
C PRO A 83 26.19 -17.24 19.07
N THR A 84 26.95 -17.02 17.99
CA THR A 84 26.67 -15.90 17.09
C THR A 84 25.20 -16.06 16.78
N PRO A 85 24.33 -15.15 17.23
CA PRO A 85 22.91 -15.31 17.04
C PRO A 85 22.75 -15.54 15.55
N MET A 86 22.19 -16.69 15.18
CA MET A 86 21.83 -16.93 13.79
C MET A 86 21.10 -15.68 13.35
N ILE A 87 21.66 -14.97 12.37
CA ILE A 87 21.03 -13.81 11.77
C ILE A 87 19.79 -14.37 11.09
N SER A 88 18.70 -14.39 11.85
CA SER A 88 17.39 -14.72 11.36
C SER A 88 17.06 -13.61 10.38
N TYR A 89 17.09 -13.94 9.09
CA TYR A 89 16.59 -13.09 8.01
C TYR A 89 15.05 -12.89 8.09
N GLY A 90 14.47 -12.98 9.29
CA GLY A 90 13.10 -12.59 9.55
C GLY A 90 13.01 -11.06 9.59
N THR A 91 11.99 -10.51 8.94
CA THR A 91 11.60 -9.10 9.11
C THR A 91 11.56 -8.76 10.59
N GLU A 92 12.34 -7.75 10.99
CA GLU A 92 12.41 -7.26 12.36
C GLU A 92 10.99 -6.92 12.85
N LYS A 93 10.50 -7.68 13.83
CA LYS A 93 9.15 -7.48 14.37
C LYS A 93 9.10 -6.17 15.17
N ILE A 94 8.03 -5.41 14.99
CA ILE A 94 7.81 -4.13 15.67
C ILE A 94 7.55 -4.37 17.15
N LEU A 95 8.33 -3.70 18.00
CA LEU A 95 8.14 -3.65 19.45
C LEU A 95 6.97 -2.73 19.80
N ASP A 96 6.28 -3.04 20.89
CA ASP A 96 5.07 -2.33 21.33
C ASP A 96 5.31 -0.83 21.56
N GLU A 97 6.48 -0.47 22.08
CA GLU A 97 6.93 0.93 22.28
C GLU A 97 7.13 1.71 20.98
N ASN A 98 7.38 1.02 19.86
CA ASN A 98 7.68 1.61 18.56
C ASN A 98 6.47 1.60 17.60
N ILE A 99 5.31 1.10 18.02
CA ILE A 99 4.13 0.96 17.15
C ILE A 99 3.65 2.30 16.59
N LEU A 100 3.76 3.37 17.38
CA LEU A 100 3.33 4.72 16.95
C LEU A 100 4.40 5.40 16.09
N ASN A 101 5.65 4.94 16.12
CA ASN A 101 6.79 5.54 15.45
C ASN A 101 7.27 4.67 14.28
N THR A 102 6.38 4.47 13.30
CA THR A 102 6.66 3.60 12.14
C THR A 102 6.97 4.35 10.85
N LYS A 103 7.14 5.69 10.91
CA LYS A 103 7.34 6.55 9.72
C LYS A 103 8.49 6.15 8.83
N GLU A 104 9.59 5.73 9.44
CA GLU A 104 10.82 5.37 8.74
C GLU A 104 10.90 3.87 8.42
N LYS A 105 9.97 3.05 8.94
CA LYS A 105 9.98 1.61 8.76
C LYS A 105 9.20 1.20 7.52
N LYS A 106 9.81 0.36 6.68
CA LYS A 106 9.10 -0.34 5.60
C LYS A 106 8.21 -1.41 6.24
N LEU A 107 6.89 -1.23 6.18
CA LEU A 107 5.92 -2.11 6.82
C LEU A 107 5.63 -3.36 5.96
N TRP A 108 4.79 -3.24 4.92
CA TRP A 108 4.48 -4.32 3.97
C TRP A 108 4.82 -3.91 2.53
N GLY A 109 4.70 -4.86 1.59
CA GLY A 109 4.97 -4.62 0.18
C GLY A 109 3.90 -3.74 -0.47
N THR A 110 4.27 -3.03 -1.52
CA THR A 110 3.33 -2.30 -2.39
C THR A 110 2.20 -3.22 -2.85
N TRP A 111 2.55 -4.48 -3.15
CA TRP A 111 1.57 -5.42 -3.64
C TRP A 111 0.57 -5.85 -2.57
N ASP A 112 1.04 -6.06 -1.34
CA ASP A 112 0.18 -6.37 -0.21
C ASP A 112 -0.79 -5.22 0.07
N SER A 113 -0.30 -3.96 0.00
CA SER A 113 -1.10 -2.75 0.22
C SER A 113 -2.31 -2.65 -0.72
N ILE A 114 -2.16 -3.11 -1.97
CA ILE A 114 -3.21 -3.01 -3.00
C ILE A 114 -4.09 -4.27 -2.96
N TRP A 115 -3.47 -5.45 -2.95
CA TRP A 115 -4.18 -6.71 -3.13
C TRP A 115 -5.11 -7.02 -1.96
N LEU A 116 -4.69 -6.76 -0.71
CA LEU A 116 -5.48 -7.14 0.46
C LEU A 116 -6.83 -6.36 0.54
N PRO A 117 -6.86 -5.02 0.36
CA PRO A 117 -8.13 -4.30 0.25
C PRO A 117 -9.01 -4.75 -0.91
N LEU A 118 -8.42 -5.05 -2.09
CA LEU A 118 -9.17 -5.56 -3.23
C LEU A 118 -9.78 -6.94 -2.95
N VAL A 119 -9.05 -7.82 -2.27
CA VAL A 119 -9.59 -9.11 -1.81
C VAL A 119 -10.72 -8.91 -0.81
N ALA A 120 -10.58 -7.97 0.13
CA ALA A 120 -11.66 -7.64 1.07
C ALA A 120 -12.91 -7.13 0.34
N PHE A 121 -12.74 -6.28 -0.68
CA PHE A 121 -13.83 -5.80 -1.53
C PHE A 121 -14.48 -6.93 -2.35
N ILE A 122 -13.70 -7.81 -2.97
CA ILE A 122 -14.25 -8.97 -3.70
C ILE A 122 -14.99 -9.90 -2.73
N ALA A 123 -14.43 -10.14 -1.54
CA ALA A 123 -15.07 -10.96 -0.51
C ALA A 123 -16.40 -10.34 -0.05
N LEU A 124 -16.45 -9.02 0.17
CA LEU A 124 -17.69 -8.29 0.46
C LEU A 124 -18.76 -8.58 -0.60
N ASN A 125 -18.42 -8.37 -1.88
CA ASN A 125 -19.36 -8.57 -2.99
C ASN A 125 -19.81 -10.04 -3.11
N ILE A 126 -18.92 -11.01 -2.89
CA ILE A 126 -19.29 -12.44 -2.91
C ILE A 126 -20.24 -12.78 -1.75
N ILE A 127 -19.98 -12.26 -0.55
CA ILE A 127 -20.84 -12.49 0.62
C ILE A 127 -22.22 -11.88 0.36
N THR A 128 -22.28 -10.63 -0.11
CA THR A 128 -23.52 -9.93 -0.46
C THR A 128 -24.29 -10.68 -1.55
N ALA A 129 -23.64 -11.03 -2.66
CA ALA A 129 -24.27 -11.77 -3.76
C ALA A 129 -24.74 -13.18 -3.34
N GLY A 130 -23.94 -13.89 -2.53
CA GLY A 130 -24.30 -15.19 -1.99
C GLY A 130 -25.51 -15.11 -1.06
N PHE A 131 -25.58 -14.07 -0.23
CA PHE A 131 -26.74 -13.81 0.63
C PHE A 131 -28.00 -13.54 -0.19
N PHE A 132 -27.91 -12.70 -1.24
CA PHE A 132 -29.02 -12.48 -2.17
C PHE A 132 -29.44 -13.75 -2.90
N PHE A 133 -28.48 -14.56 -3.38
CA PHE A 133 -28.77 -15.82 -4.04
C PHE A 133 -29.54 -16.77 -3.12
N ILE A 134 -29.13 -16.88 -1.85
CA ILE A 134 -29.82 -17.69 -0.85
C ILE A 134 -31.26 -17.18 -0.65
N LEU A 135 -31.46 -15.87 -0.52
CA LEU A 135 -32.79 -15.29 -0.36
C LEU A 135 -33.70 -15.63 -1.55
N VAL A 136 -33.24 -15.39 -2.78
CA VAL A 136 -33.99 -15.71 -4.01
C VAL A 136 -34.30 -17.21 -4.10
N PHE A 137 -33.33 -18.05 -3.76
CA PHE A 137 -33.49 -19.50 -3.79
C PHE A 137 -34.57 -19.98 -2.83
N PHE A 138 -34.77 -19.33 -1.68
CA PHE A 138 -35.80 -19.71 -0.71
C PHE A 138 -37.15 -19.04 -0.94
N THR A 139 -37.20 -17.82 -1.51
CA THR A 139 -38.47 -17.11 -1.75
C THR A 139 -39.14 -17.53 -3.05
N PHE A 140 -38.39 -17.94 -4.08
CA PHE A 140 -38.87 -18.21 -5.45
C PHE A 140 -39.71 -17.08 -6.08
N ASP A 141 -39.63 -15.86 -5.54
CA ASP A 141 -40.38 -14.71 -6.01
C ASP A 141 -39.46 -13.49 -6.13
N VAL A 142 -39.36 -12.98 -7.36
CA VAL A 142 -38.53 -11.82 -7.70
C VAL A 142 -39.14 -10.54 -7.12
N ASN A 143 -40.47 -10.46 -6.96
CA ASN A 143 -41.11 -9.27 -6.40
C ASN A 143 -40.74 -9.09 -4.93
N THR A 144 -40.79 -10.19 -4.16
CA THR A 144 -40.29 -10.20 -2.77
C THR A 144 -38.83 -9.74 -2.68
N LEU A 145 -37.98 -10.10 -3.65
CA LEU A 145 -36.59 -9.64 -3.69
C LEU A 145 -36.49 -8.13 -3.92
N THR A 146 -37.26 -7.60 -4.88
CA THR A 146 -37.31 -6.15 -5.16
C THR A 146 -37.81 -5.37 -3.94
N GLU A 147 -38.89 -5.81 -3.30
CA GLU A 147 -39.41 -5.20 -2.07
C GLU A 147 -38.36 -5.20 -0.94
N LEU A 148 -37.60 -6.29 -0.82
CA LEU A 148 -36.57 -6.42 0.20
C LEU A 148 -35.36 -5.51 -0.08
N ILE A 149 -34.91 -5.42 -1.34
CA ILE A 149 -33.79 -4.52 -1.73
C ILE A 149 -34.20 -3.06 -1.58
N SER A 150 -35.46 -2.72 -1.83
CA SER A 150 -36.00 -1.39 -1.61
C SER A 150 -36.27 -1.10 -0.13
N ASN A 151 -36.15 -2.06 0.78
CA ASN A 151 -36.35 -1.84 2.21
C ASN A 151 -35.08 -1.26 2.86
N SER A 152 -35.19 -0.06 3.44
CA SER A 152 -34.06 0.62 4.07
C SER A 152 -33.44 -0.16 5.24
N TYR A 153 -34.23 -0.88 6.04
CA TYR A 153 -33.71 -1.72 7.13
C TYR A 153 -32.89 -2.90 6.61
N PHE A 154 -33.27 -3.44 5.44
CA PHE A 154 -32.50 -4.50 4.80
C PHE A 154 -31.16 -3.97 4.29
N ILE A 155 -31.12 -2.78 3.69
CA ILE A 155 -29.86 -2.14 3.28
C ILE A 155 -28.96 -1.90 4.50
N ILE A 156 -29.51 -1.37 5.59
CA ILE A 156 -28.80 -1.19 6.87
C ILE A 156 -28.18 -2.51 7.34
N LEU A 157 -28.93 -3.62 7.26
CA LEU A 157 -28.44 -4.95 7.62
C LEU A 157 -27.27 -5.39 6.73
N ILE A 158 -27.37 -5.19 5.41
CA ILE A 158 -26.30 -5.54 4.45
C ILE A 158 -25.03 -4.71 4.68
N SER A 159 -25.14 -3.44 5.10
CA SER A 159 -23.98 -2.59 5.42
C SER A 159 -23.09 -3.18 6.53
N PHE A 160 -23.60 -4.09 7.37
CA PHE A 160 -22.75 -4.79 8.35
C PHE A 160 -21.74 -5.74 7.70
N PHE A 161 -21.94 -6.18 6.46
CA PHE A 161 -20.97 -7.02 5.76
C PHE A 161 -19.65 -6.28 5.50
N GLU A 162 -19.66 -4.94 5.50
CA GLU A 162 -18.44 -4.14 5.39
C GLU A 162 -17.44 -4.36 6.52
N LEU A 163 -17.84 -4.92 7.66
CA LEU A 163 -16.90 -5.32 8.72
C LEU A 163 -15.77 -6.25 8.21
N ILE A 164 -15.97 -6.91 7.07
CA ILE A 164 -14.93 -7.67 6.36
C ILE A 164 -13.68 -6.82 6.07
N PHE A 165 -13.85 -5.53 5.80
CA PHE A 165 -12.76 -4.57 5.59
C PHE A 165 -11.90 -4.40 6.85
N ILE A 166 -12.44 -4.55 8.06
CA ILE A 166 -11.62 -4.54 9.27
C ILE A 166 -10.85 -5.86 9.42
N ILE A 167 -11.51 -6.98 9.14
CA ILE A 167 -10.99 -8.32 9.43
C ILE A 167 -9.66 -8.58 8.71
N PHE A 168 -9.61 -8.36 7.39
CA PHE A 168 -8.43 -8.69 6.58
C PHE A 168 -7.16 -7.91 6.99
N PRO A 169 -7.15 -6.56 7.02
CA PRO A 169 -6.00 -5.76 7.46
C PRO A 169 -5.59 -6.09 8.90
N VAL A 170 -6.54 -6.18 9.83
CA VAL A 170 -6.24 -6.46 11.24
C VAL A 170 -5.56 -7.81 11.38
N MET A 171 -6.05 -8.85 10.68
CA MET A 171 -5.42 -10.17 10.68
C MET A 171 -4.02 -10.14 10.07
N TYR A 172 -3.85 -9.44 8.95
CA TYR A 172 -2.59 -9.38 8.22
C TYR A 172 -1.47 -8.69 9.01
N VAL A 173 -1.73 -7.51 9.60
CA VAL A 173 -0.68 -6.71 10.27
C VAL A 173 -0.06 -7.39 11.48
N GLY A 174 -0.75 -8.38 12.07
CA GLY A 174 -0.22 -9.17 13.18
C GLY A 174 1.12 -9.86 12.89
N LYS A 175 1.41 -10.18 11.63
CA LYS A 175 2.68 -10.80 11.26
C LYS A 175 3.89 -9.89 11.47
N HIS A 176 3.68 -8.58 11.51
CA HIS A 176 4.71 -7.56 11.69
C HIS A 176 4.93 -7.17 13.16
N LEU A 177 4.08 -7.62 14.07
CA LEU A 177 4.12 -7.25 15.48
C LEU A 177 4.84 -8.33 16.31
N ARG A 178 5.62 -7.91 17.31
CA ARG A 178 6.19 -8.85 18.29
C ARG A 178 5.09 -9.44 19.18
N ASN A 179 4.15 -8.60 19.62
CA ASN A 179 2.99 -8.98 20.39
C ASN A 179 1.70 -8.59 19.65
N PRO A 180 1.09 -9.49 18.86
CA PRO A 180 0.00 -9.16 17.95
C PRO A 180 -1.37 -9.13 18.63
N THR A 181 -1.50 -8.40 19.75
CA THR A 181 -2.80 -8.13 20.39
C THR A 181 -3.70 -7.30 19.48
N LEU A 182 -5.03 -7.38 19.65
CA LEU A 182 -5.96 -6.55 18.88
C LEU A 182 -5.64 -5.06 19.00
N GLY A 183 -5.37 -4.57 20.22
CA GLY A 183 -4.99 -3.17 20.44
C GLY A 183 -3.71 -2.76 19.70
N ASN A 184 -2.70 -3.64 19.63
CA ASN A 184 -1.47 -3.37 18.89
C ASN A 184 -1.69 -3.39 17.37
N ARG A 185 -2.59 -4.25 16.86
CA ARG A 185 -2.97 -4.30 15.43
C ARG A 185 -3.68 -3.02 15.01
N PHE A 186 -4.70 -2.60 15.77
CA PHE A 186 -5.40 -1.34 15.52
C PHE A 186 -4.47 -0.13 15.67
N ALA A 187 -3.60 -0.12 16.68
CA ALA A 187 -2.61 0.94 16.85
C ALA A 187 -1.64 1.04 15.66
N LEU A 188 -1.18 -0.09 15.12
CA LEU A 188 -0.33 -0.10 13.92
C LEU A 188 -1.07 0.43 12.69
N LEU A 189 -2.37 0.14 12.58
CA LEU A 189 -3.23 0.68 11.52
C LEU A 189 -3.59 2.16 11.74
N GLY A 190 -3.24 2.76 12.88
CA GLY A 190 -3.54 4.17 13.19
C GLY A 190 -4.87 4.38 13.90
N PHE A 191 -5.61 3.32 14.20
CA PHE A 191 -6.86 3.38 14.96
C PHE A 191 -6.57 3.20 16.46
N THR A 192 -6.13 4.27 17.13
CA THR A 192 -5.72 4.21 18.53
C THR A 192 -5.85 5.54 19.24
N SER A 193 -6.23 5.49 20.51
CA SER A 193 -6.20 6.62 21.45
C SER A 193 -4.90 6.72 22.25
N ARG A 194 -3.96 5.78 22.07
CA ARG A 194 -2.66 5.83 22.75
C ARG A 194 -1.91 7.10 22.38
N GLY A 195 -1.39 7.81 23.39
CA GLY A 195 -0.71 9.09 23.22
C GLY A 195 -1.63 10.31 23.21
N TYR A 196 -2.95 10.12 23.34
CA TYR A 196 -3.93 11.19 23.46
C TYR A 196 -4.51 11.25 24.86
N ASP A 197 -4.70 12.46 25.37
CA ASP A 197 -5.55 12.72 26.53
C ASP A 197 -7.01 12.90 26.10
N LYS A 198 -7.94 12.95 27.06
CA LYS A 198 -9.37 13.11 26.77
C LYS A 198 -9.67 14.40 25.99
N SER A 199 -8.94 15.48 26.27
CA SER A 199 -9.11 16.75 25.55
C SER A 199 -8.66 16.65 24.10
N ALA A 200 -7.52 16.01 23.83
CA ALA A 200 -7.08 15.81 22.46
C ALA A 200 -8.02 14.91 21.65
N ILE A 201 -8.56 13.83 22.24
CA ILE A 201 -9.59 13.01 21.56
C ILE A 201 -10.81 13.85 21.21
N PHE A 202 -11.30 14.67 22.14
CA PHE A 202 -12.44 15.55 21.88
C PHE A 202 -12.15 16.54 20.73
N LYS A 203 -10.92 17.07 20.66
CA LYS A 203 -10.49 17.91 19.52
C LYS A 203 -10.48 17.15 18.20
N GLU A 204 -10.04 15.90 18.18
CA GLU A 204 -10.09 15.07 16.96
C GLU A 204 -11.52 14.79 16.51
N ILE A 205 -12.44 14.57 17.46
CA ILE A 205 -13.87 14.39 17.15
C ILE A 205 -14.44 15.67 16.54
N LEU A 206 -14.22 16.82 17.16
CA LEU A 206 -14.72 18.10 16.66
C LEU A 206 -14.15 18.43 15.28
N LEU A 207 -12.87 18.15 15.08
CA LEU A 207 -12.20 18.34 13.79
C LEU A 207 -12.78 17.40 12.74
N GLY A 208 -13.04 16.13 13.09
CA GLY A 208 -13.70 15.18 12.19
C GLY A 208 -15.08 15.66 11.75
N ILE A 209 -15.92 16.14 12.69
CA ILE A 209 -17.24 16.70 12.37
C ILE A 209 -17.11 17.90 11.42
N LEU A 210 -16.19 18.83 11.72
CA LEU A 210 -15.95 20.00 10.88
C LEU A 210 -15.54 19.61 9.46
N PHE A 211 -14.60 18.68 9.32
CA PHE A 211 -14.16 18.21 8.01
C PHE A 211 -15.21 17.38 7.28
N GLY A 212 -16.13 16.71 8.00
CA GLY A 212 -17.29 16.05 7.41
C GLY A 212 -18.20 17.06 6.72
N VAL A 213 -18.47 18.19 7.37
CA VAL A 213 -19.23 19.31 6.78
C VAL A 213 -18.48 19.93 5.59
N ILE A 214 -17.18 20.18 5.71
CA ILE A 214 -16.35 20.67 4.60
C ILE A 214 -16.39 19.69 3.41
N GLY A 215 -16.40 18.39 3.69
CA GLY A 215 -16.53 17.33 2.69
C GLY A 215 -17.81 17.46 1.84
N ILE A 216 -18.94 17.81 2.45
CA ILE A 216 -20.19 18.06 1.72
C ILE A 216 -20.01 19.18 0.70
N PHE A 217 -19.46 20.32 1.11
CA PHE A 217 -19.24 21.46 0.21
C PHE A 217 -18.21 21.15 -0.87
N LEU A 218 -17.14 20.42 -0.53
CA LEU A 218 -16.13 19.97 -1.49
C LEU A 218 -16.77 19.12 -2.59
N VAL A 219 -17.50 18.08 -2.20
CA VAL A 219 -18.14 17.14 -3.13
C VAL A 219 -19.19 17.87 -3.95
N PHE A 220 -20.05 18.68 -3.33
CA PHE A 220 -21.05 19.48 -4.04
C PHE A 220 -20.41 20.36 -5.13
N PHE A 221 -19.34 21.10 -4.78
CA PHE A 221 -18.66 21.98 -5.74
C PHE A 221 -18.00 21.19 -6.88
N VAL A 222 -17.37 20.06 -6.57
CA VAL A 222 -16.77 19.17 -7.57
C VAL A 222 -17.83 18.57 -8.49
N SER A 223 -18.98 18.15 -7.94
CA SER A 223 -20.11 17.64 -8.72
C SER A 223 -20.64 18.70 -9.69
N VAL A 224 -20.91 19.92 -9.21
CA VAL A 224 -21.40 21.04 -10.05
C VAL A 224 -20.40 21.39 -11.16
N ILE A 225 -19.10 21.46 -10.85
CA ILE A 225 -18.08 21.71 -11.87
C ILE A 225 -18.05 20.58 -12.90
N THR A 226 -18.11 19.33 -12.44
CA THR A 226 -18.05 18.17 -13.32
C THR A 226 -19.25 18.16 -14.26
N GLU A 227 -20.45 18.41 -13.74
CA GLU A 227 -21.69 18.54 -14.51
C GLU A 227 -21.57 19.64 -15.57
N ILE A 228 -21.17 20.86 -15.19
CA ILE A 228 -20.98 21.98 -16.12
C ILE A 228 -19.98 21.61 -17.23
N ILE A 229 -18.85 20.99 -16.89
CA ILE A 229 -17.84 20.59 -17.89
C ILE A 229 -18.44 19.56 -18.85
N LEU A 230 -19.20 18.59 -18.34
CA LEU A 230 -19.81 17.55 -19.17
C LEU A 230 -20.93 18.11 -20.05
N GLU A 231 -21.76 19.03 -19.56
CA GLU A 231 -22.78 19.71 -20.36
C GLU A 231 -22.17 20.47 -21.54
N LEU A 232 -21.05 21.16 -21.30
CA LEU A 232 -20.31 21.89 -22.33
C LEU A 232 -19.70 20.95 -23.39
N VAL A 233 -19.30 19.74 -23.01
CA VAL A 233 -18.63 18.78 -23.89
C VAL A 233 -19.61 17.86 -24.63
N PHE A 234 -20.68 17.42 -23.95
CA PHE A 234 -21.58 16.35 -24.41
C PHE A 234 -23.02 16.81 -24.71
N ASN A 235 -23.34 18.09 -24.55
CA ASN A 235 -24.68 18.69 -24.66
C ASN A 235 -25.56 18.49 -23.41
N VAL A 236 -26.30 19.55 -23.04
CA VAL A 236 -27.10 19.67 -21.82
C VAL A 236 -28.18 18.59 -21.75
N ASP A 237 -28.89 18.34 -22.85
CA ASP A 237 -30.02 17.39 -22.87
C ASP A 237 -29.57 15.96 -22.50
N ILE A 238 -28.37 15.55 -22.92
CA ILE A 238 -27.85 14.20 -22.64
C ILE A 238 -27.46 14.08 -21.17
N VAL A 239 -26.75 15.08 -20.65
CA VAL A 239 -26.30 15.08 -19.25
C VAL A 239 -27.50 15.15 -18.31
N TYR A 240 -28.47 16.01 -18.61
CA TYR A 240 -29.71 16.15 -17.84
C TYR A 240 -30.52 14.84 -17.76
N ASN A 241 -30.66 14.13 -18.88
CA ASN A 241 -31.37 12.83 -18.88
C ASN A 241 -30.63 11.79 -18.02
N ILE A 242 -29.30 11.78 -18.06
CA ILE A 242 -28.50 10.86 -17.25
C ILE A 242 -28.59 11.22 -15.77
N THR A 243 -28.47 12.50 -15.39
CA THR A 243 -28.53 12.92 -13.98
C THR A 243 -29.91 12.72 -13.36
N SER A 244 -30.98 12.77 -14.17
CA SER A 244 -32.34 12.47 -13.72
C SER A 244 -32.62 10.97 -13.57
N ASP A 245 -31.94 10.10 -14.32
CA ASP A 245 -32.11 8.64 -14.24
C ASP A 245 -31.13 7.94 -13.25
N THR A 246 -30.02 8.58 -12.87
CA THR A 246 -28.86 7.92 -12.19
C THR A 246 -28.84 7.98 -10.66
N SER A 247 -29.96 8.29 -10.01
CA SER A 247 -29.97 8.31 -8.56
C SER A 247 -30.20 6.89 -7.99
N ASP A 248 -29.12 6.11 -7.81
CA ASP A 248 -29.13 4.91 -6.92
C ASP A 248 -29.68 5.26 -5.52
N ILE A 249 -29.64 6.54 -5.17
CA ILE A 249 -30.12 7.12 -3.92
C ILE A 249 -31.66 7.26 -3.91
N ASP A 250 -32.32 7.37 -5.08
CA ASP A 250 -33.78 7.49 -5.16
C ASP A 250 -34.49 6.23 -4.69
N ILE A 251 -33.93 5.05 -4.95
CA ILE A 251 -34.52 3.76 -4.51
C ILE A 251 -34.46 3.64 -2.98
N ILE A 252 -33.36 4.08 -2.37
CA ILE A 252 -33.17 4.00 -0.91
C ILE A 252 -34.06 5.04 -0.21
N ILE A 253 -34.18 6.24 -0.76
CA ILE A 253 -34.80 7.38 -0.08
C ILE A 253 -36.30 7.44 -0.26
N SER A 254 -36.82 7.05 -1.44
CA SER A 254 -38.26 7.06 -1.71
C SER A 254 -39.08 6.12 -0.80
N SER A 255 -38.44 5.10 -0.21
CA SER A 255 -39.08 4.13 0.69
C SER A 255 -38.67 4.27 2.16
N SER A 256 -37.77 5.21 2.49
CA SER A 256 -37.19 5.33 3.83
C SER A 256 -38.07 6.16 4.76
N ASP A 257 -38.26 5.68 5.99
CA ASP A 257 -38.82 6.47 7.09
C ASP A 257 -37.71 7.17 7.91
N ILE A 258 -38.09 8.18 8.70
CA ILE A 258 -37.15 8.99 9.51
C ILE A 258 -36.30 8.11 10.45
N PHE A 259 -36.88 7.07 11.05
CA PHE A 259 -36.16 6.18 11.96
C PHE A 259 -35.10 5.36 11.20
N SER A 260 -35.43 4.86 10.01
CA SER A 260 -34.46 4.17 9.15
C SER A 260 -33.27 5.05 8.76
N ILE A 261 -33.51 6.33 8.44
CA ILE A 261 -32.44 7.29 8.12
C ILE A 261 -31.53 7.56 9.32
N ILE A 262 -32.09 7.70 10.53
CA ILE A 262 -31.31 7.88 11.75
C ILE A 262 -30.44 6.63 12.00
N LEU A 263 -31.03 5.44 11.89
CA LEU A 263 -30.32 4.19 12.09
C LEU A 263 -29.20 4.01 11.05
N PHE A 264 -29.47 4.31 9.79
CA PHE A 264 -28.48 4.21 8.72
C PHE A 264 -27.35 5.23 8.91
N SER A 265 -27.66 6.45 9.33
CA SER A 265 -26.65 7.47 9.69
C SER A 265 -25.72 6.98 10.81
N ILE A 266 -26.25 6.28 11.82
CA ILE A 266 -25.44 5.67 12.88
C ILE A 266 -24.53 4.57 12.32
N VAL A 267 -25.05 3.71 11.44
CA VAL A 267 -24.25 2.66 10.77
C VAL A 267 -23.15 3.26 9.90
N MET A 268 -23.42 4.36 9.19
CA MET A 268 -22.41 5.09 8.41
C MET A 268 -21.24 5.58 9.28
N ILE A 269 -21.53 6.06 10.49
CA ILE A 269 -20.53 6.57 11.43
C ILE A 269 -19.77 5.46 12.16
N LEU A 270 -20.47 4.40 12.57
CA LEU A 270 -19.91 3.38 13.46
C LEU A 270 -19.38 2.13 12.75
N ILE A 271 -19.82 1.86 11.52
CA ILE A 271 -19.48 0.65 10.79
C ILE A 271 -18.76 1.01 9.50
N VAL A 272 -19.41 1.73 8.59
CA VAL A 272 -18.89 2.01 7.24
C VAL A 272 -17.60 2.84 7.31
N GLY A 273 -17.67 4.04 7.91
CA GLY A 273 -16.52 4.93 8.05
C GLY A 273 -15.29 4.22 8.67
N PRO A 274 -15.41 3.60 9.86
CA PRO A 274 -14.30 2.86 10.46
C PRO A 274 -13.75 1.73 9.57
N SER A 275 -14.64 0.94 8.95
CA SER A 275 -14.23 -0.24 8.19
C SER A 275 -13.42 0.15 6.96
N GLU A 276 -13.91 1.13 6.21
CA GLU A 276 -13.21 1.62 5.03
C GLU A 276 -11.92 2.36 5.38
N GLU A 277 -11.93 3.26 6.37
CA GLU A 277 -10.74 4.02 6.72
C GLU A 277 -9.60 3.14 7.23
N ILE A 278 -9.90 2.10 8.02
CA ILE A 278 -8.89 1.15 8.48
C ILE A 278 -8.22 0.45 7.30
N THR A 279 -8.99 0.13 6.26
CA THR A 279 -8.50 -0.57 5.06
C THR A 279 -7.76 0.36 4.11
N PHE A 280 -8.37 1.47 3.73
CA PHE A 280 -7.80 2.34 2.69
C PHE A 280 -6.74 3.27 3.26
N ARG A 281 -6.93 3.85 4.46
CA ARG A 281 -5.95 4.81 5.01
C ARG A 281 -4.99 4.10 5.94
N GLY A 282 -5.52 3.32 6.87
CA GLY A 282 -4.74 2.56 7.85
C GLY A 282 -3.82 1.52 7.24
N PHE A 283 -4.29 0.85 6.18
CA PHE A 283 -3.55 -0.23 5.52
C PHE A 283 -3.01 0.14 4.13
N MET A 284 -3.86 0.47 3.14
CA MET A 284 -3.42 0.72 1.76
C MET A 284 -2.50 1.94 1.68
N GLN A 285 -2.99 3.12 2.05
CA GLN A 285 -2.24 4.37 1.97
C GLN A 285 -0.98 4.31 2.82
N LYS A 286 -1.08 3.84 4.07
CA LYS A 286 0.10 3.69 4.93
C LYS A 286 1.17 2.83 4.25
N GLY A 287 0.80 1.66 3.74
CA GLY A 287 1.76 0.77 3.07
C GLY A 287 2.35 1.34 1.79
N LEU A 288 1.52 1.97 0.94
CA LEU A 288 1.96 2.59 -0.29
C LEU A 288 2.87 3.79 -0.02
N VAL A 289 2.57 4.63 0.97
CA VAL A 289 3.41 5.75 1.37
C VAL A 289 4.79 5.29 1.83
N ARG A 290 4.88 4.19 2.60
CA ARG A 290 6.16 3.62 3.03
C ARG A 290 7.03 3.07 1.91
N ARG A 291 6.45 2.81 0.72
CA ARG A 291 7.15 2.19 -0.42
C ARG A 291 7.37 3.15 -1.59
N GLY A 292 6.35 3.90 -1.96
CA GLY A 292 6.32 4.80 -3.12
C GLY A 292 6.36 6.29 -2.77
N GLY A 293 6.37 6.65 -1.48
CA GLY A 293 6.40 8.03 -1.00
C GLY A 293 5.01 8.64 -0.82
N ASN A 294 4.97 9.80 -0.14
CA ASN A 294 3.73 10.45 0.30
C ASN A 294 2.77 10.75 -0.84
N PHE A 295 3.28 11.28 -1.96
CA PHE A 295 2.48 11.72 -3.10
C PHE A 295 1.84 10.54 -3.84
N TRP A 296 2.63 9.54 -4.25
CA TRP A 296 2.12 8.37 -4.96
C TRP A 296 1.23 7.50 -4.08
N GLY A 297 1.57 7.34 -2.80
CA GLY A 297 0.73 6.58 -1.87
C GLY A 297 -0.64 7.20 -1.66
N LEU A 298 -0.72 8.54 -1.61
CA LEU A 298 -1.99 9.27 -1.55
C LEU A 298 -2.80 9.08 -2.84
N ILE A 299 -2.23 9.40 -4.01
CA ILE A 299 -2.96 9.38 -5.28
C ILE A 299 -3.45 7.97 -5.63
N ILE A 300 -2.60 6.95 -5.49
CA ILE A 300 -2.97 5.57 -5.83
C ILE A 300 -4.11 5.09 -4.93
N THR A 301 -4.08 5.42 -3.63
CA THR A 301 -5.17 5.07 -2.72
C THR A 301 -6.46 5.78 -3.13
N ALA A 302 -6.41 7.07 -3.42
CA ALA A 302 -7.56 7.84 -3.86
C ALA A 302 -8.17 7.26 -5.14
N LEU A 303 -7.34 6.96 -6.15
CA LEU A 303 -7.77 6.34 -7.40
C LEU A 303 -8.46 4.99 -7.16
N ILE A 304 -7.85 4.08 -6.40
CA ILE A 304 -8.44 2.76 -6.14
C ILE A 304 -9.76 2.90 -5.38
N PHE A 305 -9.80 3.75 -4.35
CA PHE A 305 -11.02 4.01 -3.58
C PHE A 305 -12.15 4.51 -4.48
N SER A 306 -11.90 5.46 -5.37
CA SER A 306 -12.93 5.97 -6.28
C SER A 306 -13.38 4.93 -7.28
N LEU A 307 -12.44 4.14 -7.84
CA LEU A 307 -12.76 3.12 -8.84
C LEU A 307 -13.66 2.01 -8.30
N ILE A 308 -13.44 1.56 -7.05
CA ILE A 308 -14.30 0.52 -6.46
C ILE A 308 -15.72 1.03 -6.18
N HIS A 309 -15.89 2.33 -5.91
CA HIS A 309 -17.19 2.94 -5.64
C HIS A 309 -18.01 3.14 -6.92
N VAL A 310 -17.36 3.34 -8.06
CA VAL A 310 -18.04 3.50 -9.36
C VAL A 310 -18.17 2.19 -10.13
N ILE A 311 -17.76 1.05 -9.56
CA ILE A 311 -17.75 -0.23 -10.29
C ILE A 311 -19.15 -0.69 -10.69
N ALA A 312 -20.17 -0.35 -9.88
CA ALA A 312 -21.56 -0.74 -10.12
C ALA A 312 -22.09 -0.16 -11.45
N ILE A 313 -21.59 1.00 -11.88
CA ILE A 313 -21.96 1.63 -13.17
C ILE A 313 -21.60 0.70 -14.34
N PHE A 314 -20.53 -0.08 -14.23
CA PHE A 314 -20.12 -1.05 -15.26
C PHE A 314 -20.92 -2.36 -15.19
N LEU A 315 -21.67 -2.60 -14.12
CA LEU A 315 -22.54 -3.76 -13.96
C LEU A 315 -23.96 -3.49 -14.49
N ILE A 316 -24.39 -2.23 -14.44
CA ILE A 316 -25.57 -1.76 -15.18
C ILE A 316 -25.20 -1.81 -16.67
N ILE A 317 -26.13 -2.23 -17.55
CA ILE A 317 -25.91 -2.24 -19.00
C ILE A 317 -26.32 -0.86 -19.52
N PRO A 318 -25.40 0.10 -19.71
CA PRO A 318 -25.75 1.39 -20.29
C PRO A 318 -26.21 1.19 -21.74
N GLU A 319 -27.22 1.95 -22.16
CA GLU A 319 -27.77 1.89 -23.52
C GLU A 319 -26.73 2.35 -24.56
N SER A 320 -25.74 3.16 -24.15
CA SER A 320 -24.65 3.58 -25.02
C SER A 320 -23.29 3.80 -24.32
N PRO A 321 -22.15 3.65 -25.04
CA PRO A 321 -20.81 3.91 -24.49
C PRO A 321 -20.59 5.36 -24.01
N ARG A 322 -21.33 6.32 -24.58
CA ARG A 322 -21.27 7.72 -24.18
C ARG A 322 -21.89 7.94 -22.80
N GLU A 323 -23.03 7.31 -22.52
CA GLU A 323 -23.70 7.40 -21.21
C GLU A 323 -22.81 6.81 -20.13
N LEU A 324 -22.20 5.66 -20.41
CA LEU A 324 -21.22 5.04 -19.50
C LEU A 324 -20.10 6.01 -19.09
N ILE A 325 -19.52 6.72 -20.07
CA ILE A 325 -18.43 7.67 -19.81
C ILE A 325 -18.93 8.84 -18.97
N ILE A 326 -20.11 9.39 -19.28
CA ILE A 326 -20.69 10.52 -18.55
C ILE A 326 -21.01 10.12 -17.11
N SER A 327 -21.72 9.01 -16.89
CA SER A 327 -22.03 8.48 -15.55
C SER A 327 -20.75 8.19 -14.76
N PHE A 328 -19.75 7.56 -15.39
CA PHE A 328 -18.46 7.32 -14.75
C PHE A 328 -17.82 8.63 -14.28
N LEU A 329 -17.75 9.66 -15.14
CA LEU A 329 -17.09 10.93 -14.78
C LEU A 329 -17.87 11.70 -13.71
N LEU A 330 -19.21 11.71 -13.80
CA LEU A 330 -20.09 12.33 -12.80
C LEU A 330 -19.88 11.74 -11.41
N SER A 331 -19.73 10.42 -11.28
CA SER A 331 -19.52 9.78 -9.98
C SER A 331 -18.05 9.76 -9.55
N PHE A 332 -17.11 9.57 -10.50
CA PHE A 332 -15.70 9.36 -10.19
C PHE A 332 -15.06 10.59 -9.52
N PHE A 333 -15.25 11.80 -10.05
CA PHE A 333 -14.58 12.99 -9.52
C PHE A 333 -15.04 13.36 -8.11
N PRO A 334 -16.33 13.30 -7.76
CA PRO A 334 -16.79 13.43 -6.38
C PRO A 334 -16.13 12.44 -5.43
N TYR A 335 -16.15 11.13 -5.74
CA TYR A 335 -15.48 10.11 -4.91
C TYR A 335 -13.96 10.31 -4.83
N PHE A 336 -13.33 10.77 -5.90
CA PHE A 336 -11.90 11.07 -5.93
C PHE A 336 -11.56 12.26 -5.04
N SER A 337 -12.38 13.31 -5.07
CA SER A 337 -12.18 14.52 -4.27
C SER A 337 -12.28 14.25 -2.77
N ILE A 338 -13.30 13.51 -2.33
CA ILE A 338 -13.45 13.14 -0.91
C ILE A 338 -12.33 12.19 -0.49
N SER A 339 -11.93 11.24 -1.34
CA SER A 339 -10.86 10.31 -1.00
C SER A 339 -9.51 11.00 -0.87
N MET A 340 -9.22 11.96 -1.74
CA MET A 340 -8.05 12.85 -1.62
C MET A 340 -8.08 13.66 -0.32
N MET A 341 -9.22 14.24 0.03
CA MET A 341 -9.37 15.01 1.28
C MET A 341 -9.10 14.13 2.52
N LEU A 342 -9.71 12.94 2.58
CA LEU A 342 -9.50 11.98 3.67
C LEU A 342 -8.03 11.53 3.75
N GLY A 343 -7.40 11.26 2.61
CA GLY A 343 -5.99 10.87 2.57
C GLY A 343 -5.03 11.99 3.00
N LEU A 344 -5.33 13.25 2.65
CA LEU A 344 -4.57 14.43 3.12
C LEU A 344 -4.78 14.66 4.61
N LEU A 345 -6.02 14.56 5.10
CA LEU A 345 -6.36 14.66 6.51
C LEU A 345 -5.61 13.59 7.32
N TYR A 346 -5.58 12.35 6.83
CA TYR A 346 -4.83 11.25 7.44
C TYR A 346 -3.33 11.55 7.59
N GLN A 347 -2.70 12.11 6.55
CA GLN A 347 -1.29 12.53 6.61
C GLN A 347 -1.08 13.70 7.58
N TRP A 348 -1.99 14.69 7.55
CA TRP A 348 -1.95 15.85 8.43
C TRP A 348 -2.09 15.46 9.90
N ARG A 349 -2.93 14.48 10.22
CA ARG A 349 -3.13 13.92 11.57
C ARG A 349 -2.12 12.83 11.93
N HIS A 350 -0.94 12.85 11.30
CA HIS A 350 0.17 11.94 11.61
C HIS A 350 -0.21 10.46 11.59
N GLU A 351 -1.05 10.06 10.64
CA GLU A 351 -1.54 8.68 10.47
C GLU A 351 -2.43 8.17 11.62
N ASN A 352 -3.07 9.08 12.34
CA ASN A 352 -4.17 8.76 13.24
C ASN A 352 -5.50 8.74 12.47
N LEU A 353 -6.31 7.70 12.68
CA LEU A 353 -7.56 7.49 11.97
C LEU A 353 -8.79 8.12 12.65
N ILE A 354 -8.73 8.53 13.92
CA ILE A 354 -9.93 9.00 14.66
C ILE A 354 -10.63 10.12 13.89
N THR A 355 -9.90 11.17 13.53
CA THR A 355 -10.42 12.32 12.79
C THR A 355 -10.99 11.90 11.44
N VAL A 356 -10.27 11.03 10.73
CA VAL A 356 -10.60 10.62 9.35
C VAL A 356 -11.85 9.76 9.32
N VAL A 357 -11.97 8.82 10.26
CA VAL A 357 -13.13 7.95 10.46
C VAL A 357 -14.37 8.79 10.74
N ILE A 358 -14.24 9.79 11.62
CA ILE A 358 -15.36 10.67 11.97
C ILE A 358 -15.72 11.56 10.78
N THR A 359 -14.73 12.14 10.08
CA THR A 359 -14.96 12.91 8.86
C THR A 359 -15.76 12.12 7.84
N HIS A 360 -15.32 10.89 7.54
CA HIS A 360 -15.98 10.04 6.56
C HIS A 360 -17.39 9.65 7.01
N GLY A 361 -17.53 9.13 8.23
CA GLY A 361 -18.85 8.74 8.77
C GLY A 361 -19.86 9.90 8.81
N VAL A 362 -19.42 11.09 9.25
CA VAL A 362 -20.26 12.30 9.28
C VAL A 362 -20.59 12.77 7.87
N TYR A 363 -19.63 12.77 6.94
CA TYR A 363 -19.89 13.09 5.54
C TYR A 363 -20.96 12.17 4.94
N ASN A 364 -20.86 10.86 5.17
CA ASN A 364 -21.84 9.88 4.68
C ASN A 364 -23.23 10.11 5.31
N ALA A 365 -23.28 10.28 6.64
CA ALA A 365 -24.53 10.54 7.35
C ALA A 365 -25.20 11.85 6.90
N LEU A 366 -24.44 12.93 6.74
CA LEU A 366 -24.97 14.21 6.26
C LEU A 366 -25.45 14.13 4.81
N THR A 367 -24.72 13.41 3.95
CA THR A 367 -25.16 13.17 2.57
C THR A 367 -26.50 12.46 2.56
N LEU A 368 -26.65 11.38 3.33
CA LEU A 368 -27.92 10.66 3.47
C LEU A 368 -29.06 11.55 3.98
N ILE A 369 -28.81 12.33 5.03
CA ILE A 369 -29.82 13.23 5.62
C ILE A 369 -30.22 14.32 4.63
N PHE A 370 -29.26 14.95 3.95
CA PHE A 370 -29.58 15.99 2.97
C PHE A 370 -30.38 15.40 1.82
N THR A 371 -29.95 14.27 1.26
CA THR A 371 -30.71 13.68 0.17
C THR A 371 -32.12 13.27 0.62
N PHE A 372 -32.30 12.79 1.87
CA PHE A 372 -33.63 12.51 2.41
C PHE A 372 -34.49 13.77 2.53
N ILE A 373 -33.93 14.88 3.01
CA ILE A 373 -34.68 16.15 3.14
C ILE A 373 -35.06 16.73 1.77
N PHE A 374 -34.14 16.72 0.81
CA PHE A 374 -34.35 17.37 -0.49
C PHE A 374 -35.16 16.51 -1.48
N PHE A 375 -35.03 15.18 -1.41
CA PHE A 375 -35.66 14.26 -2.37
C PHE A 375 -36.74 13.38 -1.73
N GLY A 376 -36.63 13.06 -0.44
CA GLY A 376 -37.62 12.24 0.29
C GLY A 376 -38.79 13.04 0.90
N GLY A 377 -38.69 14.37 0.99
CA GLY A 377 -39.70 15.24 1.62
C GLY A 377 -40.87 15.69 0.73
N ILE A 378 -40.99 15.19 -0.50
CA ILE A 378 -42.01 15.65 -1.49
C ILE A 378 -43.20 14.66 -1.63
N SER A 379 -43.31 13.63 -0.80
CA SER A 379 -44.45 12.70 -0.83
C SER A 379 -45.49 12.98 0.26
#